data_AF-A0A453CXS4-F1
#
_entry.id   AF-A0A453CXS4-F1
#
_cell.length_a   1.000
_cell.length_b   1.000
_cell.length_c   1.000
_cell.angle_alpha   90.00
_cell.angle_beta   90.00
_cell.angle_gamma   90.00
#
_symmetry.space_group_name_H-M   'P 1'
#
loop_
_entity.id
_entity.type
_entity.pdbx_description
1 polymer ?
#
loop_
_entity_poly.entity_id
_entity_poly.type
_entity_poly.pdbx_seq_one_letter_code
_entity_poly.pdbx_strand_id
1 'polypeptide(L)'
;DFVKLGKDGSFHSAIYHKFLHAVVHATNSIDDVLELLGSKYSKYADVCFFTYTSLDKIANSLGSQTTGSGKDVLQNGDDGAEDRSAICVRNVYNILVHIPALDFKKESKFDMWSTVGLSSKGEKDTSEGSSATRISKKLKLKFTKAWLAFLKLPLPLDVYKEVLATLHQNVIPSMSNPAILCDFLTTSYDIGGVISVMALSGLFILMTQHQLEYPKFYDKLYALLTPAVFMAKHRSVFLQVSCSQ
;
A
#
# COMPACT_ATOMS: atom_id res chain seq x y z
N ASP A 1 8.94 -23.00 5.68
CA ASP A 1 10.32 -23.10 6.20
C ASP A 1 11.42 -22.65 5.25
N PHE A 2 11.17 -22.48 3.95
CA PHE A 2 12.20 -22.11 2.97
C PHE A 2 12.98 -20.82 3.27
N VAL A 3 12.35 -19.86 3.95
CA VAL A 3 13.00 -18.58 4.31
C VAL A 3 14.00 -18.72 5.47
N LYS A 4 13.93 -19.81 6.24
CA LYS A 4 14.80 -20.13 7.39
C LYS A 4 16.03 -20.97 7.01
N LEU A 5 16.20 -21.37 5.74
CA LEU A 5 17.30 -22.22 5.26
C LEU A 5 18.66 -21.49 5.20
N GLY A 6 18.80 -20.43 5.98
CA GLY A 6 19.99 -19.63 6.01
C GLY A 6 21.12 -20.13 6.83
N LYS A 7 22.31 -19.61 6.52
CA LYS A 7 23.39 -19.56 7.49
C LYS A 7 22.82 -18.95 8.78
N ASP A 8 22.83 -19.75 9.83
CA ASP A 8 22.52 -19.40 11.22
C ASP A 8 21.09 -18.94 11.52
N GLY A 9 20.09 -19.39 10.74
CA GLY A 9 18.67 -19.07 10.98
C GLY A 9 18.26 -17.66 10.52
N SER A 10 19.07 -17.05 9.65
CA SER A 10 18.82 -15.77 9.01
C SER A 10 17.71 -15.81 7.94
N PHE A 11 16.98 -14.71 7.82
CA PHE A 11 15.90 -14.57 6.82
C PHE A 11 16.47 -14.50 5.39
N HIS A 12 16.07 -15.43 4.52
CA HIS A 12 16.51 -15.52 3.14
C HIS A 12 15.78 -14.53 2.24
N SER A 13 16.13 -13.24 2.35
CA SER A 13 15.45 -12.15 1.65
C SER A 13 15.49 -12.28 0.13
N ALA A 14 16.57 -12.84 -0.44
CA ALA A 14 16.67 -13.09 -1.88
C ALA A 14 15.71 -14.18 -2.37
N ILE A 15 15.56 -15.27 -1.62
CA ILE A 15 14.61 -16.35 -1.97
C ILE A 15 13.18 -15.84 -1.78
N TYR A 16 12.93 -15.12 -0.69
CA TYR A 16 11.62 -14.52 -0.42
C TYR A 16 11.22 -13.50 -1.49
N HIS A 17 12.16 -12.68 -1.95
CA HIS A 17 11.94 -11.75 -3.06
C HIS A 17 11.59 -12.49 -4.35
N LYS A 18 12.33 -13.54 -4.71
CA LYS A 18 12.02 -14.38 -5.89
C LYS A 18 10.64 -15.03 -5.78
N PHE A 19 10.27 -15.50 -4.58
CA PHE A 19 8.94 -16.02 -4.32
C PHE A 19 7.86 -14.96 -4.55
N LEU A 20 7.99 -13.77 -3.94
CA LEU A 20 7.02 -12.69 -4.14
C LEU A 20 6.95 -12.21 -5.59
N HIS A 21 8.09 -12.17 -6.29
CA HIS A 21 8.13 -11.88 -7.71
C HIS A 21 7.33 -12.92 -8.50
N ALA A 22 7.50 -14.22 -8.24
CA ALA A 22 6.73 -15.27 -8.89
C ALA A 22 5.23 -15.18 -8.58
N VAL A 23 4.85 -14.82 -7.35
CA VAL A 23 3.44 -14.60 -6.95
C VAL A 23 2.84 -13.41 -7.69
N VAL A 24 3.55 -12.28 -7.78
CA VAL A 24 3.06 -11.09 -8.49
C VAL A 24 2.82 -11.37 -9.97
N HIS A 25 3.71 -12.15 -10.60
CA HIS A 25 3.59 -12.52 -12.02
C HIS A 25 2.75 -13.79 -12.28
N ALA A 26 2.11 -14.34 -11.25
CA ALA A 26 1.23 -15.49 -11.42
C ALA A 26 -0.04 -15.09 -12.18
N THR A 27 -0.41 -15.90 -13.17
CA THR A 27 -1.67 -15.76 -13.92
C THR A 27 -2.83 -16.48 -13.26
N ASN A 28 -2.54 -17.36 -12.30
CA ASN A 28 -3.54 -18.13 -11.55
C ASN A 28 -3.97 -17.34 -10.30
N SER A 29 -5.07 -17.76 -9.67
CA SER A 29 -5.46 -17.20 -8.37
C SER A 29 -4.32 -17.33 -7.35
N ILE A 30 -4.11 -16.26 -6.59
CA ILE A 30 -3.14 -16.18 -5.51
C ILE A 30 -3.82 -16.23 -4.12
N ASP A 31 -5.12 -16.51 -4.06
CA ASP A 31 -5.93 -16.36 -2.84
C ASP A 31 -5.44 -17.26 -1.70
N ASP A 32 -5.11 -18.52 -1.98
CA ASP A 32 -4.54 -19.45 -0.99
C ASP A 32 -3.21 -18.94 -0.42
N VAL A 33 -2.40 -18.29 -1.27
CA VAL A 33 -1.12 -17.71 -0.86
C VAL A 33 -1.33 -16.48 0.01
N LEU A 34 -2.31 -15.64 -0.35
CA LEU A 34 -2.69 -14.46 0.42
C LEU A 34 -3.27 -14.86 1.78
N GLU A 35 -4.12 -15.88 1.84
CA GLU A 35 -4.67 -16.41 3.08
C GLU A 35 -3.56 -16.94 3.99
N LEU A 36 -2.61 -17.71 3.42
CA LEU A 36 -1.47 -18.22 4.18
C LEU A 36 -0.56 -17.09 4.70
N LEU A 37 -0.25 -16.09 3.86
CA LEU A 37 0.58 -14.94 4.23
C LEU A 37 -0.10 -14.11 5.32
N GLY A 38 -1.39 -13.80 5.14
CA GLY A 38 -2.19 -13.00 6.06
C GLY A 38 -2.44 -13.68 7.40
N SER A 39 -2.81 -14.97 7.41
CA SER A 39 -3.17 -15.69 8.63
C SER A 39 -1.95 -16.13 9.45
N LYS A 40 -0.92 -16.67 8.79
CA LYS A 40 0.19 -17.35 9.46
C LYS A 40 1.40 -16.46 9.65
N TYR A 41 1.67 -15.58 8.69
CA TYR A 41 2.96 -14.90 8.57
C TYR A 41 2.93 -13.39 8.83
N SER A 42 1.76 -12.74 8.75
CA SER A 42 1.59 -11.29 8.98
C SER A 42 2.01 -10.82 10.38
N LYS A 43 1.94 -11.71 11.38
CA LYS A 43 2.36 -11.43 12.77
C LYS A 43 3.86 -11.22 12.95
N TYR A 44 4.68 -11.61 11.97
CA TYR A 44 6.14 -11.53 12.07
C TYR A 44 6.66 -10.23 11.44
N ALA A 45 7.32 -9.39 12.23
CA ALA A 45 7.76 -8.07 11.78
C ALA A 45 8.82 -8.13 10.67
N ASP A 46 9.69 -9.14 10.69
CA ASP A 46 10.70 -9.36 9.66
C ASP A 46 10.07 -9.81 8.33
N VAL A 47 9.06 -10.69 8.36
CA VAL A 47 8.27 -11.04 7.16
C VAL A 47 7.67 -9.77 6.55
N CYS A 48 6.91 -8.99 7.32
CA CYS A 48 6.30 -7.75 6.85
C CYS A 48 7.35 -6.78 6.28
N PHE A 49 8.48 -6.62 6.96
CA PHE A 49 9.59 -5.77 6.51
C PHE A 49 10.14 -6.20 5.14
N PHE A 50 10.40 -7.50 4.96
CA PHE A 50 10.93 -8.02 3.71
C PHE A 50 9.88 -8.08 2.61
N THR A 51 8.60 -8.20 2.94
CA THR A 51 7.50 -8.07 1.97
C THR A 51 7.46 -6.67 1.41
N TYR A 52 7.35 -5.64 2.25
CA TYR A 52 7.31 -4.26 1.77
C TYR A 52 8.58 -3.89 1.01
N THR A 53 9.75 -4.35 1.47
CA THR A 53 11.02 -4.13 0.75
C THR A 53 11.04 -4.82 -0.62
N SER A 54 10.42 -5.99 -0.75
CA SER A 54 10.34 -6.70 -2.03
C SER A 54 9.33 -6.07 -2.96
N LEU A 55 8.16 -5.67 -2.46
CA LEU A 55 7.12 -5.01 -3.24
C LEU A 55 7.54 -3.64 -3.74
N ASP A 56 8.26 -2.86 -2.93
CA ASP A 56 8.90 -1.60 -3.36
C ASP A 56 9.80 -1.83 -4.59
N LYS A 57 10.65 -2.86 -4.56
CA LYS A 57 11.50 -3.22 -5.71
C LYS A 57 10.71 -3.69 -6.92
N ILE A 58 9.71 -4.56 -6.72
CA ILE A 58 8.89 -5.12 -7.81
C ILE A 58 8.07 -4.00 -8.47
N ALA A 59 7.43 -3.13 -7.69
CA ALA A 59 6.65 -2.02 -8.22
C ALA A 59 7.52 -1.03 -9.02
N ASN A 60 8.69 -0.63 -8.50
CA ASN A 60 9.59 0.23 -9.27
C ASN A 60 10.11 -0.46 -10.55
N SER A 61 10.32 -1.77 -10.52
CA SER A 61 10.71 -2.55 -11.70
C SER A 61 9.60 -2.66 -12.74
N LEU A 62 8.32 -2.67 -12.32
CA LEU A 62 7.19 -2.70 -13.23
C LEU A 62 6.99 -1.33 -13.90
N GLY A 63 7.17 -0.23 -13.14
CA GLY A 63 7.09 1.13 -13.68
C GLY A 63 8.25 1.53 -14.60
N SER A 64 9.43 0.92 -14.49
CA SER A 64 10.54 1.18 -15.42
C SER A 64 10.33 0.51 -16.79
N GLN A 65 9.64 -0.64 -16.83
CA GLN A 65 9.32 -1.32 -18.08
C GLN A 65 8.33 -0.51 -18.94
N THR A 66 7.41 0.22 -18.32
CA THR A 66 6.43 1.06 -19.03
C THR A 66 7.03 2.38 -19.54
N THR A 67 8.09 2.89 -18.91
CA THR A 67 8.71 4.20 -19.25
C THR A 67 9.94 4.09 -20.17
N GLY A 68 10.58 2.91 -20.25
CA GLY A 68 11.76 2.66 -21.09
C GLY A 68 11.48 2.36 -22.56
N SER A 69 10.24 2.06 -22.93
CA SER A 69 9.84 1.73 -24.32
C SER A 69 9.41 2.98 -25.11
N GLY A 70 10.19 4.06 -24.98
CA GLY A 70 9.92 5.36 -25.57
C GLY A 70 10.89 5.74 -26.68
N LYS A 71 11.12 4.85 -27.64
CA LYS A 71 11.62 5.17 -29.00
C LYS A 71 11.49 3.92 -29.87
N ASP A 72 10.76 4.09 -30.97
CA ASP A 72 10.52 3.13 -32.06
C ASP A 72 9.58 1.96 -31.74
N VAL A 73 8.32 2.09 -32.17
CA VAL A 73 7.73 1.30 -33.27
C VAL A 73 6.22 1.55 -33.32
N LEU A 74 5.78 1.96 -34.51
CA LEU A 74 4.39 2.00 -34.94
C LEU A 74 3.73 0.62 -34.80
N GLN A 75 2.49 0.61 -34.33
CA GLN A 75 1.49 -0.46 -34.49
C GLN A 75 1.99 -1.88 -34.22
N ASN A 76 1.70 -2.40 -33.03
CA ASN A 76 1.11 -3.72 -32.87
C ASN A 76 0.33 -3.73 -31.56
N GLY A 77 -0.97 -3.99 -31.64
CA GLY A 77 -1.80 -4.23 -30.46
C GLY A 77 -1.41 -5.56 -29.85
N ASP A 78 -0.65 -5.51 -28.75
CA ASP A 78 -0.48 -6.64 -27.84
C ASP A 78 -1.43 -6.45 -26.66
N ASP A 79 -2.72 -6.70 -26.92
CA ASP A 79 -3.81 -6.68 -25.93
C ASP A 79 -3.49 -7.56 -24.70
N GLY A 80 -2.63 -8.58 -24.88
CA GLY A 80 -2.17 -9.47 -23.81
C GLY A 80 -1.09 -8.87 -22.90
N ALA A 81 -0.27 -7.92 -23.34
CA ALA A 81 0.74 -7.28 -22.49
C ALA A 81 0.10 -6.28 -21.50
N GLU A 82 -0.90 -5.52 -21.95
CA GLU A 82 -1.66 -4.62 -21.08
C GLU A 82 -2.42 -5.39 -20.01
N ASP A 83 -3.05 -6.51 -20.37
CA ASP A 83 -3.74 -7.39 -19.43
C ASP A 83 -2.77 -8.00 -18.40
N ARG A 84 -1.60 -8.48 -18.83
CA ARG A 84 -0.58 -9.00 -17.90
C ARG A 84 -0.04 -7.94 -16.94
N SER A 85 0.15 -6.71 -17.40
CA SER A 85 0.56 -5.60 -16.54
C SER A 85 -0.54 -5.30 -15.50
N ALA A 86 -1.81 -5.26 -15.91
CA ALA A 86 -2.95 -5.07 -15.03
C ALA A 86 -3.05 -6.18 -13.96
N ILE A 87 -2.85 -7.45 -14.34
CA ILE A 87 -2.81 -8.59 -13.41
C ILE A 87 -1.67 -8.40 -12.39
N CYS A 88 -0.48 -8.00 -12.81
CA CYS A 88 0.64 -7.76 -11.90
C CYS A 88 0.31 -6.64 -10.89
N VAL A 89 -0.27 -5.54 -11.36
CA VAL A 89 -0.71 -4.42 -10.50
C VAL A 89 -1.76 -4.89 -9.49
N ARG A 90 -2.76 -5.66 -9.92
CA ARG A 90 -3.79 -6.25 -9.06
C ARG A 90 -3.17 -7.17 -8.00
N ASN A 91 -2.23 -8.03 -8.38
CA ASN A 91 -1.56 -8.92 -7.43
C ASN A 91 -0.74 -8.14 -6.39
N VAL A 92 -0.01 -7.09 -6.79
CA VAL A 92 0.71 -6.21 -5.85
C VAL A 92 -0.28 -5.56 -4.87
N TYR A 93 -1.40 -5.03 -5.36
CA TYR A 93 -2.43 -4.45 -4.51
C TYR A 93 -2.98 -5.46 -3.50
N ASN A 94 -3.34 -6.66 -3.95
CA ASN A 94 -3.89 -7.71 -3.10
C ASN A 94 -2.90 -8.09 -1.99
N ILE A 95 -1.60 -8.22 -2.30
CA ILE A 95 -0.59 -8.52 -1.28
C ILE A 95 -0.47 -7.36 -0.27
N LEU A 96 -0.48 -6.10 -0.73
CA LEU A 96 -0.38 -4.92 0.14
C LEU A 96 -1.57 -4.78 1.11
N VAL A 97 -2.77 -5.18 0.69
CA VAL A 97 -3.98 -5.12 1.53
C VAL A 97 -4.03 -6.28 2.52
N HIS A 98 -3.65 -7.49 2.10
CA HIS A 98 -3.73 -8.71 2.94
C HIS A 98 -2.58 -8.86 3.93
N ILE A 99 -1.50 -8.11 3.75
CA ILE A 99 -0.45 -7.98 4.76
C ILE A 99 -0.76 -6.67 5.48
N PRO A 100 -1.67 -6.70 6.48
CA PRO A 100 -2.01 -5.48 7.18
C PRO A 100 -0.73 -4.89 7.75
N ALA A 101 -0.66 -3.57 7.70
CA ALA A 101 0.13 -2.84 8.66
C ALA A 101 -0.26 -3.38 10.03
N LEU A 102 0.64 -4.16 10.66
CA LEU A 102 0.54 -4.51 12.08
C LEU A 102 0.04 -3.27 12.81
N ASP A 103 -0.84 -3.42 13.80
CA ASP A 103 -1.34 -2.28 14.57
C ASP A 103 -0.16 -1.69 15.36
N PHE A 104 0.63 -0.87 14.67
CA PHE A 104 1.93 -0.36 15.10
C PHE A 104 1.80 0.53 16.33
N LYS A 105 0.55 0.86 16.70
CA LYS A 105 0.19 1.67 17.87
C LYS A 105 -0.05 0.82 19.12
N LYS A 106 -0.29 -0.50 19.01
CA LYS A 106 -0.67 -1.35 20.15
C LYS A 106 0.36 -2.40 20.55
N GLU A 107 1.27 -2.79 19.67
CA GLU A 107 2.21 -3.87 19.97
C GLU A 107 3.44 -3.38 20.73
N SER A 108 3.56 -3.84 21.99
CA SER A 108 4.74 -3.64 22.83
C SER A 108 5.90 -4.59 22.49
N LYS A 109 5.61 -5.66 21.73
CA LYS A 109 6.58 -6.68 21.33
C LYS A 109 6.25 -7.18 19.93
N PHE A 110 7.29 -7.28 19.10
CA PHE A 110 7.20 -7.85 17.76
C PHE A 110 7.82 -9.24 17.73
N ASP A 111 7.08 -10.21 17.23
CA ASP A 111 7.62 -11.54 16.95
C ASP A 111 8.43 -11.51 15.65
N MET A 112 9.51 -12.29 15.62
CA MET A 112 10.38 -12.44 14.45
C MET A 112 10.31 -13.89 13.97
N TRP A 113 10.17 -14.07 12.66
CA TRP A 113 10.20 -15.39 12.07
C TRP A 113 11.62 -15.97 12.07
N SER A 114 12.63 -15.12 11.81
CA SER A 114 14.05 -15.47 11.86
C SER A 114 14.64 -15.37 13.27
N THR A 115 15.70 -16.14 13.54
CA THR A 115 16.39 -16.16 14.85
C THR A 115 17.28 -14.94 15.07
N VAL A 116 17.77 -14.32 13.99
CA VAL A 116 18.67 -13.17 14.01
C VAL A 116 17.94 -11.82 14.02
N GLY A 117 16.68 -11.82 13.59
CA GLY A 117 15.84 -10.62 13.56
C GLY A 117 16.28 -9.53 12.58
N LEU A 118 15.66 -8.35 12.71
CA LEU A 118 15.98 -7.13 11.95
C LEU A 118 17.15 -6.32 12.56
N SER A 119 17.85 -6.88 13.55
CA SER A 119 18.94 -6.21 14.25
C SER A 119 20.24 -6.39 13.49
N SER A 120 20.84 -5.28 13.08
CA SER A 120 22.21 -5.28 12.56
C SER A 120 23.16 -5.77 13.65
N LYS A 121 24.08 -6.64 13.27
CA LYS A 121 25.13 -7.21 14.10
C LYS A 121 25.82 -6.11 14.94
N GLY A 122 25.54 -6.09 16.24
CA GLY A 122 26.28 -5.31 17.24
C GLY A 122 25.64 -4.02 17.75
N GLU A 123 24.52 -4.10 18.46
CA GLU A 123 24.12 -3.06 19.44
C GLU A 123 23.47 -3.76 20.64
N LYS A 124 24.11 -3.65 21.80
CA LYS A 124 23.67 -4.21 23.08
C LYS A 124 22.91 -3.11 23.82
N ASP A 125 21.67 -2.83 23.41
CA ASP A 125 20.87 -1.76 24.03
C ASP A 125 19.85 -2.35 25.02
N THR A 126 20.15 -2.13 26.30
CA THR A 126 19.28 -2.28 27.47
C THR A 126 18.06 -1.36 27.39
N SER A 127 16.92 -1.88 26.92
CA SER A 127 15.52 -1.47 27.22
C SER A 127 14.60 -1.94 26.08
N GLU A 128 13.78 -2.96 26.33
CA GLU A 128 12.89 -3.59 25.33
C GLU A 128 11.91 -2.59 24.65
N GLY A 129 11.54 -1.50 25.33
CA GLY A 129 10.65 -0.48 24.74
C GLY A 129 11.30 0.36 23.63
N SER A 130 12.62 0.52 23.65
CA SER A 130 13.37 1.27 22.63
C SER A 130 13.45 0.50 21.31
N SER A 131 13.64 -0.82 21.37
CA SER A 131 13.80 -1.66 20.18
C SER A 131 12.48 -1.84 19.41
N ALA A 132 11.36 -2.04 20.10
CA ALA A 132 10.03 -2.14 19.49
C ALA A 132 9.67 -0.85 18.74
N THR A 133 9.89 0.31 19.36
CA THR A 133 9.65 1.62 18.73
C THR A 133 10.50 1.83 17.48
N ARG A 134 11.77 1.41 17.50
CA ARG A 134 12.67 1.45 16.32
C ARG A 134 12.15 0.53 15.21
N ILE A 135 11.69 -0.68 15.53
CA ILE A 135 11.13 -1.63 14.57
C ILE A 135 9.86 -1.08 13.93
N SER A 136 8.90 -0.57 14.72
CA SER A 136 7.68 0.06 14.21
C SER A 136 7.99 1.19 13.24
N LYS A 137 8.93 2.09 13.59
CA LYS A 137 9.34 3.19 12.71
C LYS A 137 9.94 2.69 11.39
N LYS A 138 10.85 1.71 11.45
CA LYS A 138 11.43 1.08 10.25
C LYS A 138 10.35 0.44 9.38
N LEU A 139 9.39 -0.24 9.99
CA LEU A 139 8.34 -0.95 9.28
C LEU A 139 7.35 0.01 8.61
N LYS A 140 6.92 1.07 9.32
CA LYS A 140 6.13 2.16 8.74
C LYS A 140 6.83 2.84 7.56
N LEU A 141 8.14 3.07 7.66
CA LEU A 141 8.89 3.66 6.55
C LEU A 141 8.88 2.76 5.31
N LYS A 142 9.05 1.44 5.49
CA LYS A 142 9.00 0.46 4.39
C LYS A 142 7.60 0.34 3.81
N PHE A 143 6.58 0.31 4.65
CA PHE A 143 5.17 0.35 4.25
C PHE A 143 4.89 1.56 3.36
N THR A 144 5.25 2.77 3.82
CA THR A 144 5.06 4.00 3.06
C THR A 144 5.75 3.92 1.69
N LYS A 145 7.02 3.47 1.64
CA LYS A 145 7.76 3.34 0.37
C LYS A 145 7.11 2.37 -0.61
N ALA A 146 6.68 1.20 -0.13
CA ALA A 146 6.02 0.20 -0.96
C ALA A 146 4.70 0.71 -1.54
N TRP A 147 3.87 1.37 -0.72
CA TRP A 147 2.63 1.98 -1.19
C TRP A 147 2.87 3.11 -2.19
N LEU A 148 3.84 3.98 -1.94
CA LEU A 148 4.19 5.04 -2.91
C LEU A 148 4.71 4.48 -4.24
N ALA A 149 5.54 3.44 -4.21
CA ALA A 149 6.02 2.78 -5.42
C ALA A 149 4.86 2.18 -6.21
N PHE A 150 3.90 1.56 -5.52
CA PHE A 150 2.68 1.02 -6.12
C PHE A 150 1.78 2.11 -6.71
N LEU A 151 1.52 3.21 -5.99
CA LEU A 151 0.65 4.31 -6.45
C LEU A 151 1.19 5.05 -7.69
N LYS A 152 2.48 4.89 -8.01
CA LYS A 152 3.09 5.43 -9.24
C LYS A 152 2.82 4.58 -10.48
N LEU A 153 2.33 3.35 -10.32
CA LEU A 153 2.01 2.46 -11.42
C LEU A 153 0.75 2.93 -12.16
N PRO A 154 0.58 2.60 -13.44
CA PRO A 154 -0.70 2.79 -14.13
C PRO A 154 -1.73 1.82 -13.53
N LEU A 155 -2.60 2.34 -12.66
CA LEU A 155 -3.59 1.55 -11.95
C LEU A 155 -4.84 1.32 -12.82
N PRO A 156 -5.26 0.05 -13.03
CA PRO A 156 -6.58 -0.26 -13.59
C PRO A 156 -7.70 0.39 -12.78
N LEU A 157 -8.80 0.76 -13.45
CA LEU A 157 -9.88 1.58 -12.85
C LEU A 157 -10.56 0.92 -11.64
N ASP A 158 -10.73 -0.39 -11.69
CA ASP A 158 -11.24 -1.22 -10.60
C ASP A 158 -10.31 -1.18 -9.38
N VAL A 159 -9.01 -1.43 -9.58
CA VAL A 159 -7.98 -1.35 -8.53
C VAL A 159 -7.89 0.05 -7.95
N TYR A 160 -7.94 1.08 -8.80
CA TYR A 160 -7.88 2.48 -8.37
C TYR A 160 -9.01 2.84 -7.40
N LYS A 161 -10.24 2.36 -7.66
CA LYS A 161 -11.37 2.55 -6.75
C LYS A 161 -11.18 1.78 -5.44
N GLU A 162 -10.75 0.53 -5.49
CA GLU A 162 -10.47 -0.27 -4.28
C GLU A 162 -9.37 0.38 -3.41
N VAL A 163 -8.33 0.94 -4.04
CA VAL A 163 -7.29 1.73 -3.37
C VAL A 163 -7.91 2.91 -2.63
N LEU A 164 -8.71 3.76 -3.29
CA LEU A 164 -9.34 4.91 -2.63
C LEU A 164 -10.28 4.50 -1.50
N ALA A 165 -10.98 3.36 -1.62
CA ALA A 165 -11.86 2.83 -0.57
C ALA A 165 -11.10 2.32 0.67
N THR A 166 -9.84 1.92 0.53
CA THR A 166 -9.05 1.32 1.61
C THR A 166 -8.07 2.32 2.24
N LEU A 167 -7.77 3.41 1.53
CA LEU A 167 -6.72 4.35 1.87
C LEU A 167 -6.95 5.08 3.20
N HIS A 168 -8.19 5.54 3.46
CA HIS A 168 -8.53 6.30 4.65
C HIS A 168 -8.52 5.47 5.94
N GLN A 169 -8.95 4.21 5.87
CA GLN A 169 -9.04 3.32 7.03
C GLN A 169 -7.73 2.59 7.35
N ASN A 170 -7.04 2.07 6.32
CA ASN A 170 -5.95 1.11 6.54
C ASN A 170 -4.57 1.69 6.21
N VAL A 171 -4.48 2.57 5.22
CA VAL A 171 -3.19 3.04 4.68
C VAL A 171 -2.72 4.30 5.41
N ILE A 172 -3.54 5.35 5.48
CA ILE A 172 -3.17 6.63 6.13
C ILE A 172 -2.68 6.43 7.58
N PRO A 173 -3.37 5.68 8.47
CA PRO A 173 -2.93 5.51 9.86
C PRO A 173 -1.58 4.80 10.03
N SER A 174 -1.20 4.03 9.00
CA SER A 174 -0.06 3.13 8.98
C SER A 174 1.17 3.76 8.32
N MET A 175 0.99 4.84 7.56
CA MET A 175 2.08 5.59 6.96
C MET A 175 2.90 6.38 7.98
N SER A 176 4.17 6.56 7.66
CA SER A 176 5.09 7.40 8.45
C SER A 176 4.88 8.90 8.21
N ASN A 177 4.49 9.28 6.99
CA ASN A 177 4.16 10.65 6.61
C ASN A 177 2.97 10.62 5.65
N PRO A 178 1.72 10.70 6.13
CA PRO A 178 0.54 10.59 5.27
C PRO A 178 0.32 11.79 4.33
N ALA A 179 0.89 12.96 4.62
CA ALA A 179 0.71 14.18 3.83
C ALA A 179 1.18 14.04 2.38
N ILE A 180 2.11 13.12 2.10
CA ILE A 180 2.59 12.81 0.75
C ILE A 180 1.49 12.29 -0.20
N LEU A 181 0.37 11.81 0.34
CA LEU A 181 -0.78 11.36 -0.46
C LEU A 181 -1.65 12.53 -0.95
N CYS A 182 -1.38 13.76 -0.50
CA CYS A 182 -2.14 14.95 -0.88
C CYS A 182 -2.23 15.11 -2.39
N ASP A 183 -1.11 15.02 -3.10
CA ASP A 183 -1.07 15.23 -4.55
C ASP A 183 -1.88 14.16 -5.30
N PHE A 184 -1.72 12.89 -4.89
CA PHE A 184 -2.50 11.78 -5.44
C PHE A 184 -4.00 11.97 -5.20
N LEU A 185 -4.39 12.30 -3.96
CA LEU A 185 -5.79 12.48 -3.59
C LEU A 185 -6.42 13.72 -4.22
N THR A 186 -5.67 14.82 -4.36
CA THR A 186 -6.13 16.03 -5.05
C THR A 186 -6.33 15.75 -6.53
N THR A 187 -5.40 15.04 -7.16
CA THR A 187 -5.55 14.62 -8.56
C THR A 187 -6.75 13.69 -8.73
N SER A 188 -6.93 12.72 -7.82
CA SER A 188 -8.09 11.82 -7.79
C SER A 188 -9.40 12.60 -7.65
N TYR A 189 -9.37 13.62 -6.80
CA TYR A 189 -10.51 14.48 -6.53
C TYR A 189 -10.92 15.32 -7.74
N ASP A 190 -9.95 15.79 -8.51
CA ASP A 190 -10.17 16.61 -9.71
C ASP A 190 -10.70 15.80 -10.91
N ILE A 191 -10.64 14.47 -10.88
CA ILE A 191 -11.25 13.60 -11.90
C ILE A 191 -12.79 13.71 -11.90
N GLY A 192 -13.41 13.94 -10.73
CA GLY A 192 -14.86 14.04 -10.60
C GLY A 192 -15.58 12.68 -10.45
N GLY A 193 -16.92 12.73 -10.38
CA GLY A 193 -17.78 11.54 -10.26
C GLY A 193 -17.55 10.75 -8.96
N VAL A 194 -17.69 9.42 -9.03
CA VAL A 194 -17.55 8.55 -7.84
C VAL A 194 -16.13 8.56 -7.27
N ILE A 195 -15.11 8.75 -8.13
CA ILE A 195 -13.70 8.77 -7.72
C ILE A 195 -13.45 9.96 -6.81
N SER A 196 -13.99 11.12 -7.15
CA SER A 196 -13.87 12.34 -6.34
C SER A 196 -14.50 12.18 -4.96
N VAL A 197 -15.67 11.53 -4.88
CA VAL A 197 -16.32 11.21 -3.60
C VAL A 197 -15.47 10.28 -2.74
N MET A 198 -14.80 9.30 -3.33
CA MET A 198 -13.92 8.37 -2.59
C MET A 198 -12.63 9.06 -2.12
N ALA A 199 -12.03 9.90 -2.96
CA ALA A 199 -10.84 10.68 -2.61
C ALA A 199 -11.09 11.68 -1.47
N LEU A 200 -12.30 12.24 -1.40
CA LEU A 200 -12.71 13.19 -0.37
C LEU A 200 -12.52 12.64 1.04
N SER A 201 -12.80 11.36 1.27
CA SER A 201 -12.64 10.73 2.59
C SER A 201 -11.18 10.72 3.04
N GLY A 202 -10.25 10.44 2.11
CA GLY A 202 -8.81 10.51 2.37
C GLY A 202 -8.34 11.95 2.63
N LEU A 203 -8.79 12.91 1.81
CA LEU A 203 -8.47 14.33 1.99
C LEU A 203 -8.95 14.86 3.34
N PHE A 204 -10.18 14.54 3.74
CA PHE A 204 -10.73 14.95 5.02
C PHE A 204 -9.87 14.49 6.20
N ILE A 205 -9.37 13.25 6.18
CA ILE A 205 -8.46 12.75 7.21
C ILE A 205 -7.14 13.51 7.20
N LEU A 206 -6.56 13.80 6.01
CA LEU A 206 -5.33 14.58 5.93
C LEU A 206 -5.51 16.01 6.46
N MET A 207 -6.64 16.65 6.18
CA MET A 207 -6.94 18.01 6.67
C MET A 207 -7.15 18.02 8.18
N THR A 208 -7.94 17.09 8.71
CA THR A 208 -8.29 17.07 10.14
C THR A 208 -7.18 16.54 11.04
N GLN A 209 -6.43 15.52 10.60
CA GLN A 209 -5.43 14.83 11.44
C GLN A 209 -3.99 15.19 11.10
N HIS A 210 -3.71 15.68 9.89
CA HIS A 210 -2.35 15.94 9.41
C HIS A 210 -2.10 17.39 9.01
N GLN A 211 -2.96 18.32 9.45
CA GLN A 211 -2.84 19.77 9.24
C GLN A 211 -2.64 20.15 7.76
N LEU A 212 -3.29 19.42 6.85
CA LEU A 212 -3.27 19.77 5.44
C LEU A 212 -4.23 20.94 5.17
N GLU A 213 -3.72 22.04 4.61
CA GLU A 213 -4.55 23.12 4.09
C GLU A 213 -4.83 22.89 2.60
N TYR A 214 -6.11 22.73 2.24
CA TYR A 214 -6.58 22.66 0.86
C TYR A 214 -7.48 23.88 0.60
N PRO A 215 -6.94 24.97 0.00
CA PRO A 215 -7.60 26.29 -0.04
C PRO A 215 -8.97 26.35 -0.73
N LYS A 216 -9.36 25.32 -1.49
CA LYS A 216 -10.64 25.26 -2.24
C LYS A 216 -11.49 24.05 -1.87
N PHE A 217 -11.28 23.50 -0.68
CA PHE A 217 -11.97 22.28 -0.24
C PHE A 217 -13.48 22.41 -0.27
N TYR A 218 -14.00 23.45 0.40
CA TYR A 218 -15.44 23.61 0.56
C TYR A 218 -16.13 23.95 -0.76
N ASP A 219 -15.56 24.84 -1.58
CA ASP A 219 -16.10 25.17 -2.90
C ASP A 219 -16.31 23.93 -3.76
N LYS A 220 -15.33 23.02 -3.76
CA LYS A 220 -15.44 21.77 -4.51
C LYS A 220 -16.29 20.71 -3.82
N LEU A 221 -16.34 20.67 -2.48
CA LEU A 221 -17.22 19.79 -1.72
C LEU A 221 -18.69 20.10 -2.03
N TYR A 222 -19.06 21.37 -2.03
CA TYR A 222 -20.41 21.82 -2.39
C TYR A 222 -20.72 21.55 -3.87
N ALA A 223 -19.73 21.66 -4.76
CA ALA A 223 -19.91 21.30 -6.17
C ALA A 223 -20.19 19.79 -6.38
N LEU A 224 -19.72 18.92 -5.49
CA LEU A 224 -20.02 17.48 -5.51
C LEU A 224 -21.39 17.13 -4.96
N LEU A 225 -22.06 18.06 -4.26
CA LEU A 225 -23.36 17.86 -3.63
C LEU A 225 -24.49 17.86 -4.67
N THR A 226 -24.42 16.91 -5.60
CA THR A 226 -25.41 16.69 -6.66
C THR A 226 -26.45 15.67 -6.22
N PRO A 227 -27.69 15.72 -6.76
CA PRO A 227 -28.73 14.73 -6.45
C PRO A 227 -28.28 13.27 -6.61
N ALA A 228 -27.36 13.01 -7.55
CA ALA A 228 -26.80 11.69 -7.82
C ALA A 228 -25.97 11.12 -6.65
N VAL A 229 -25.34 11.97 -5.83
CA VAL A 229 -24.55 11.51 -4.66
C VAL A 229 -25.44 10.94 -3.56
N PHE A 230 -26.67 11.44 -3.40
CA PHE A 230 -27.64 10.88 -2.47
C PHE A 230 -28.12 9.47 -2.88
N MET A 231 -27.99 9.12 -4.15
CA MET A 231 -28.30 7.80 -4.70
C MET A 231 -27.09 6.85 -4.73
N ALA A 232 -25.86 7.35 -4.48
CA ALA A 232 -24.64 6.57 -4.57
C ALA A 232 -24.45 5.60 -3.40
N LYS A 233 -23.81 4.46 -3.67
CA LYS A 233 -23.54 3.39 -2.66
C LYS A 233 -22.69 3.88 -1.47
N HIS A 234 -21.86 4.90 -1.67
CA HIS A 234 -20.97 5.48 -0.65
C HIS A 234 -21.54 6.74 0.04
N ARG A 235 -22.84 7.03 -0.10
CA ARG A 235 -23.47 8.23 0.47
C ARG A 235 -23.28 8.43 1.97
N SER A 236 -23.23 7.35 2.76
CA SER A 236 -23.10 7.43 4.23
C SER A 236 -21.78 8.08 4.64
N VAL A 237 -20.68 7.72 3.95
CA VAL A 237 -19.35 8.28 4.20
C VAL A 237 -19.31 9.75 3.79
N PHE A 238 -19.88 10.08 2.62
CA PHE A 238 -19.97 11.46 2.15
C PHE A 238 -20.79 12.36 3.09
N LEU A 239 -21.96 11.89 3.54
CA LEU A 239 -22.82 12.63 4.47
C LEU A 239 -22.16 12.79 5.84
N GLN A 240 -21.45 11.76 6.33
CA GLN A 240 -20.70 11.87 7.58
C GLN A 240 -19.61 12.93 7.48
N VAL A 241 -18.83 12.96 6.39
CA VAL A 241 -17.79 13.98 6.18
C VAL A 241 -18.40 15.38 6.04
N SER A 242 -19.54 15.50 5.36
CA SER A 242 -20.21 16.78 5.11
C SER A 242 -20.92 17.34 6.35
N CYS A 243 -21.42 16.46 7.23
CA CYS A 243 -22.26 16.83 8.37
C CYS A 243 -21.53 16.76 9.73
N SER A 244 -20.27 16.29 9.80
CA SER A 244 -19.46 16.30 11.04
C SER A 244 -18.85 17.67 11.35
N GLN A 245 -19.52 18.75 10.94
CA GLN A 245 -19.19 20.12 11.32
C GLN A 245 -20.23 20.64 12.30
#